data_AF-E5A9W7-F1
#
_entry.id   AF-E5A9W7-F1
#
_cell.length_a   1.000
_cell.length_b   1.000
_cell.length_c   1.000
_cell.angle_alpha   90.00
_cell.angle_beta   90.00
_cell.angle_gamma   90.00
#
_symmetry.space_group_name_H-M   'P 1'
#
loop_
_entity.id
_entity.type
_entity.pdbx_description
1 polymer ?
#
loop_
_entity_poly.entity_id
_entity_poly.type
_entity_poly.pdbx_seq_one_letter_code
_entity_poly.pdbx_strand_id
1 'polypeptide(L)'
;MANNQQSDLSQVSPAPTVRGIDLTKAFSENIAAKILQVAQRGLLKPSPLTTYPHTVPQDGPESGRYEEREADFWTCGFFPGCIYALLERSMRFPQSLSIPPHIRPGFQSHLLKLGRHYGVAIREMSKRTDTHDMGFIVQPALQRDWELTGNKESLQAVTNAAYALASRYDDKVKAIRSWDEAVNNRYSITGMEDNFIVIIDSMCNLDLLYYIGHTHHDPTLIALATQHAHTIVSQILRPDHSSYHLVNFNRHTGQPTAKMTNQGHADSSTWTRGQAWAIMGFAQTYTWTKDPTFLATAIGCAHYFLRRLDEARGRWPASRVPLWDFDAPLPPAAPEFDGKGPLRDASAGVIAANGLLIVHQALAALPREQAVRMAAGTDFLDEALGIVRDVLALAYDGDYAAFERPGEGEGAGGVNGGESAGLLGLKESGFDGILRNSTTNWNPDAPKKYRDHGLVYADYYLLEFGNKLLRAGFL
;
A
#
# COMPACT_ATOMS: atom_id res chain seq x y z
N MET A 1 -19.51 1.73 56.66
CA MET A 1 -18.15 2.14 56.28
C MET A 1 -17.95 1.70 54.85
N ALA A 2 -17.98 2.65 53.92
CA ALA A 2 -17.85 2.42 52.50
C ALA A 2 -16.38 2.10 52.16
N ASN A 3 -16.15 0.98 51.47
CA ASN A 3 -14.82 0.62 50.99
C ASN A 3 -14.70 1.11 49.55
N ASN A 4 -13.95 2.20 49.38
CA ASN A 4 -13.63 2.82 48.10
C ASN A 4 -12.51 1.99 47.44
N GLN A 5 -12.86 1.15 46.46
CA GLN A 5 -11.87 0.67 45.49
C GLN A 5 -11.88 1.65 44.33
N GLN A 6 -10.98 2.63 44.42
CA GLN A 6 -10.63 3.53 43.34
C GLN A 6 -9.78 2.71 42.35
N SER A 7 -10.38 2.23 41.27
CA SER A 7 -9.65 1.62 40.16
C SER A 7 -8.88 2.73 39.43
N ASP A 8 -7.57 2.75 39.65
CA ASP A 8 -6.62 3.60 38.93
C ASP A 8 -6.57 3.16 37.46
N LEU A 9 -7.43 3.75 36.62
CA LEU A 9 -7.46 3.58 35.17
C LEU A 9 -6.62 4.66 34.46
N SER A 10 -5.43 4.95 35.00
CA SER A 10 -4.45 5.85 34.38
C SER A 10 -3.22 5.12 33.82
N GLN A 11 -3.34 3.81 33.53
CA GLN A 11 -2.30 3.11 32.77
C GLN A 11 -2.30 3.64 31.33
N VAL A 12 -1.47 4.65 31.09
CA VAL A 12 -1.00 5.03 29.76
C VAL A 12 -0.47 3.76 29.11
N SER A 13 -1.15 3.27 28.07
CA SER A 13 -0.65 2.13 27.30
C SER A 13 0.81 2.39 26.94
N PRO A 14 1.73 1.44 27.18
CA PRO A 14 3.13 1.63 26.82
C PRO A 14 3.23 2.01 25.34
N ALA A 15 4.11 2.96 25.03
CA ALA A 15 4.30 3.42 23.66
C ALA A 15 4.56 2.20 22.75
N PRO A 16 3.96 2.13 21.55
CA PRO A 16 4.14 0.99 20.66
C PRO A 16 5.58 0.98 20.14
N THR A 17 6.44 0.26 20.85
CA THR A 17 7.87 0.11 20.53
C THR A 17 8.20 -1.33 20.16
N VAL A 18 8.91 -1.52 19.06
CA VAL A 18 9.43 -2.84 18.66
C VAL A 18 10.95 -2.75 18.56
N ARG A 19 11.67 -3.58 19.33
CA ARG A 19 13.15 -3.59 19.37
C ARG A 19 13.77 -2.19 19.58
N GLY A 20 13.13 -1.37 20.41
CA GLY A 20 13.58 0.00 20.72
C GLY A 20 13.24 1.05 19.66
N ILE A 21 12.53 0.69 18.58
CA ILE A 21 12.03 1.64 17.58
C ILE A 21 10.63 2.09 17.99
N ASP A 22 10.46 3.41 18.15
CA ASP A 22 9.18 4.04 18.46
C ASP A 22 8.28 4.15 17.21
N LEU A 23 7.09 3.55 17.29
CA LEU A 23 6.07 3.57 16.24
C LEU A 23 4.82 4.37 16.63
N THR A 24 4.88 5.19 17.69
CA THR A 24 3.72 5.94 18.23
C THR A 24 2.95 6.69 17.14
N LYS A 25 3.67 7.33 16.20
CA LYS A 25 3.06 8.04 15.06
C LYS A 25 2.13 7.13 14.22
N ALA A 26 2.50 5.87 13.98
CA ALA A 26 1.72 4.91 13.19
C ALA A 26 0.41 4.44 13.87
N PHE A 27 0.25 4.72 15.18
CA PHE A 27 -0.93 4.39 15.99
C PHE A 27 -1.65 5.62 16.56
N SER A 28 -1.19 6.81 16.19
CA SER A 28 -1.68 8.09 16.70
C SER A 28 -3.14 8.38 16.36
N GLU A 29 -3.78 9.19 17.20
CA GLU A 29 -5.12 9.74 16.96
C GLU A 29 -5.20 10.46 15.61
N ASN A 30 -4.14 11.21 15.26
CA ASN A 30 -4.03 11.96 14.01
C ASN A 30 -4.34 11.11 12.78
N ILE A 31 -3.84 9.88 12.72
CA ILE A 31 -4.11 8.97 11.60
C ILE A 31 -5.61 8.64 11.51
N ALA A 32 -6.22 8.28 12.63
CA ALA A 32 -7.65 7.95 12.65
C ALA A 32 -8.50 9.16 12.27
N ALA A 33 -8.20 10.33 12.84
CA ALA A 33 -8.90 11.58 12.55
C ALA A 33 -8.74 12.01 11.08
N LYS A 34 -7.54 11.92 10.49
CA LYS A 34 -7.31 12.22 9.07
C LYS A 34 -8.05 11.28 8.12
N ILE A 35 -8.12 9.99 8.43
CA ILE A 35 -8.90 9.05 7.61
C ILE A 35 -10.38 9.40 7.69
N LEU A 36 -10.89 9.69 8.89
CA LEU A 36 -12.28 10.04 9.10
C LEU A 36 -12.66 11.39 8.48
N GLN A 37 -11.79 12.40 8.50
CA GLN A 37 -12.09 13.70 7.89
C GLN A 37 -12.40 13.53 6.40
N VAL A 38 -11.58 12.74 5.68
CA VAL A 38 -11.77 12.49 4.25
C VAL A 38 -12.95 11.57 4.02
N ALA A 39 -13.08 10.49 4.81
CA ALA A 39 -14.16 9.51 4.66
C ALA A 39 -15.55 10.14 4.90
N GLN A 40 -15.67 11.06 5.85
CA GLN A 40 -16.93 11.75 6.13
C GLN A 40 -17.33 12.70 5.00
N ARG A 41 -16.38 13.37 4.34
CA ARG A 41 -16.68 14.15 3.13
C ARG A 41 -17.20 13.27 2.00
N GLY A 42 -16.64 12.06 1.83
CA GLY A 42 -17.17 11.09 0.87
C GLY A 42 -18.57 10.61 1.21
N LEU A 43 -18.87 10.36 2.49
CA LEU A 43 -20.19 9.92 2.95
C LEU A 43 -21.31 10.93 2.64
N LEU A 44 -20.98 12.22 2.49
CA LEU A 44 -21.92 13.27 2.10
C LEU A 44 -22.25 13.26 0.60
N LYS A 45 -21.45 12.57 -0.22
CA LYS A 45 -21.70 12.39 -1.66
C LYS A 45 -22.67 11.21 -1.88
N PRO A 46 -23.45 11.19 -2.98
CA PRO A 46 -24.28 10.04 -3.32
C PRO A 46 -23.42 8.81 -3.63
N SER A 47 -23.90 7.63 -3.25
CA SER A 47 -23.30 6.35 -3.62
C SER A 47 -23.99 5.78 -4.89
N PRO A 48 -23.27 5.13 -5.82
CA PRO A 48 -21.83 4.87 -5.81
C PRO A 48 -20.99 6.15 -6.02
N LEU A 49 -19.84 6.23 -5.35
CA LEU A 49 -18.87 7.30 -5.57
C LEU A 49 -18.28 7.18 -6.98
N THR A 50 -18.19 8.31 -7.69
CA THR A 50 -17.60 8.36 -9.03
C THR A 50 -16.09 8.62 -9.01
N THR A 51 -15.56 9.11 -7.88
CA THR A 51 -14.15 9.47 -7.71
C THR A 51 -13.63 9.08 -6.33
N TYR A 52 -12.33 8.79 -6.24
CA TYR A 52 -11.64 8.28 -5.04
C TYR A 52 -10.30 8.99 -4.81
N PRO A 53 -9.88 9.17 -3.54
CA PRO A 53 -8.58 9.75 -3.19
C PRO A 53 -7.38 9.06 -3.89
N HIS A 54 -6.45 9.86 -4.44
CA HIS A 54 -5.28 9.36 -5.16
C HIS A 54 -3.96 9.96 -4.66
N THR A 55 -3.76 11.28 -4.84
CA THR A 55 -2.56 11.99 -4.36
C THR A 55 -2.92 13.23 -3.58
N VAL A 56 -2.03 13.71 -2.71
CA VAL A 56 -2.16 14.98 -1.99
C VAL A 56 -1.00 15.88 -2.41
N PRO A 57 -1.20 16.86 -3.32
CA PRO A 57 -0.17 17.82 -3.69
C PRO A 57 0.33 18.59 -2.47
N GLN A 58 1.62 18.94 -2.48
CA GLN A 58 2.24 19.74 -1.42
C GLN A 58 2.45 21.21 -1.81
N ASP A 59 2.35 21.53 -3.09
CA ASP A 59 2.50 22.87 -3.64
C ASP A 59 1.27 23.23 -4.50
N GLY A 60 1.03 24.52 -4.70
CA GLY A 60 -0.06 25.01 -5.54
C GLY A 60 -1.40 25.20 -4.80
N PRO A 61 -2.44 25.67 -5.50
CA PRO A 61 -3.71 26.08 -4.89
C PRO A 61 -4.48 24.92 -4.23
N GLU A 62 -4.33 23.71 -4.76
CA GLU A 62 -4.98 22.50 -4.23
C GLU A 62 -4.11 21.77 -3.18
N SER A 63 -3.00 22.38 -2.75
CA SER A 63 -2.09 21.75 -1.79
C SER A 63 -2.80 21.34 -0.50
N GLY A 64 -2.46 20.15 -0.01
CA GLY A 64 -3.04 19.59 1.19
C GLY A 64 -4.38 18.88 1.02
N ARG A 65 -5.07 18.99 -0.12
CA ARG A 65 -6.30 18.21 -0.36
C ARG A 65 -6.04 17.03 -1.28
N TYR A 66 -6.79 15.94 -1.10
CA TYR A 66 -6.71 14.83 -2.05
C TYR A 66 -7.17 15.26 -3.44
N GLU A 67 -6.28 15.14 -4.43
CA GLU A 67 -6.67 14.95 -5.82
C GLU A 67 -7.33 13.57 -5.94
N GLU A 68 -8.58 13.56 -6.40
CA GLU A 68 -9.34 12.35 -6.65
C GLU A 68 -9.15 11.86 -8.10
N ARG A 69 -9.32 10.55 -8.31
CA ARG A 69 -9.35 9.90 -9.63
C ARG A 69 -10.64 9.14 -9.80
N GLU A 70 -10.97 8.81 -11.03
CA GLU A 70 -12.15 8.04 -11.40
C GLU A 70 -12.22 6.72 -10.61
N ALA A 71 -13.43 6.25 -10.31
CA ALA A 71 -13.64 5.04 -9.53
C ALA A 71 -12.97 3.80 -10.17
N ASP A 72 -12.84 3.79 -11.49
CA ASP A 72 -12.19 2.72 -12.25
C ASP A 72 -10.65 2.81 -12.26
N PHE A 73 -10.06 3.83 -11.65
CA PHE A 73 -8.62 3.96 -11.53
C PHE A 73 -8.04 3.03 -10.46
N TRP A 74 -6.84 2.49 -10.71
CA TRP A 74 -6.25 1.39 -9.94
C TRP A 74 -6.07 1.64 -8.44
N THR A 75 -6.00 2.91 -8.00
CA THR A 75 -5.81 3.24 -6.57
C THR A 75 -7.09 3.31 -5.75
N CYS A 76 -8.27 3.13 -6.34
CA CYS A 76 -9.55 3.35 -5.66
C CYS A 76 -9.77 2.45 -4.43
N GLY A 77 -9.13 1.28 -4.38
CA GLY A 77 -9.23 0.34 -3.26
C GLY A 77 -8.46 0.77 -1.99
N PHE A 78 -7.39 1.56 -2.12
CA PHE A 78 -6.50 1.83 -0.99
C PHE A 78 -7.12 2.74 0.08
N PHE A 79 -7.87 3.76 -0.31
CA PHE A 79 -8.52 4.66 0.68
C PHE A 79 -9.54 3.91 1.56
N PRO A 80 -10.53 3.17 1.01
CA PRO A 80 -11.35 2.31 1.85
C PRO A 80 -10.52 1.24 2.57
N GLY A 81 -9.40 0.80 2.00
CA GLY A 81 -8.42 -0.03 2.69
C GLY A 81 -7.89 0.59 4.00
N CYS A 82 -7.64 1.90 4.04
CA CYS A 82 -7.27 2.60 5.28
C CYS A 82 -8.40 2.54 6.32
N ILE A 83 -9.67 2.70 5.88
CA ILE A 83 -10.86 2.58 6.75
C ILE A 83 -10.95 1.16 7.35
N TYR A 84 -10.80 0.13 6.53
CA TYR A 84 -10.82 -1.26 6.99
C TYR A 84 -9.61 -1.64 7.83
N ALA A 85 -8.44 -1.03 7.61
CA ALA A 85 -7.27 -1.22 8.48
C ALA A 85 -7.52 -0.67 9.90
N LEU A 86 -8.22 0.48 10.02
CA LEU A 86 -8.68 0.99 11.32
C LEU A 86 -9.78 0.11 11.92
N LEU A 87 -10.70 -0.41 11.09
CA LEU A 87 -11.76 -1.32 11.56
C LEU A 87 -11.15 -2.59 12.15
N GLU A 88 -10.17 -3.18 11.47
CA GLU A 88 -9.44 -4.33 11.99
C GLU A 88 -8.79 -4.03 13.34
N ARG A 89 -8.06 -2.90 13.47
CA ARG A 89 -7.48 -2.50 14.77
C ARG A 89 -8.56 -2.40 15.83
N SER A 90 -9.69 -1.78 15.50
CA SER A 90 -10.80 -1.60 16.44
C SER A 90 -11.44 -2.91 16.90
N MET A 91 -11.49 -3.94 16.05
CA MET A 91 -12.14 -5.21 16.34
C MET A 91 -11.18 -6.23 16.97
N ARG A 92 -9.94 -6.30 16.49
CA ARG A 92 -8.96 -7.33 16.87
C ARG A 92 -7.94 -6.86 17.88
N PHE A 93 -7.63 -5.56 17.90
CA PHE A 93 -6.57 -4.96 18.72
C PHE A 93 -7.03 -3.64 19.37
N PRO A 94 -8.20 -3.58 20.05
CA PRO A 94 -8.81 -2.33 20.51
C PRO A 94 -7.92 -1.50 21.45
N GLN A 95 -6.96 -2.14 22.13
CA GLN A 95 -5.97 -1.50 22.99
C GLN A 95 -4.92 -0.68 22.23
N SER A 96 -4.66 -1.02 20.95
CA SER A 96 -3.68 -0.32 20.12
C SER A 96 -4.27 0.94 19.44
N LEU A 97 -5.57 1.18 19.58
CA LEU A 97 -6.21 2.39 19.07
C LEU A 97 -6.02 3.55 20.05
N SER A 98 -5.35 4.60 19.60
CA SER A 98 -5.27 5.88 20.29
C SER A 98 -6.40 6.80 19.86
N ILE A 99 -7.63 6.54 20.34
CA ILE A 99 -8.79 7.44 20.15
C ILE A 99 -9.43 7.79 21.49
N PRO A 100 -10.09 8.96 21.61
CA PRO A 100 -10.72 9.37 22.85
C PRO A 100 -11.80 8.38 23.35
N PRO A 101 -11.93 8.17 24.67
CA PRO A 101 -12.90 7.21 25.23
C PRO A 101 -14.35 7.44 24.79
N HIS A 102 -14.77 8.69 24.56
CA HIS A 102 -16.13 9.01 24.11
C HIS A 102 -16.39 8.65 22.65
N ILE A 103 -15.35 8.48 21.83
CA ILE A 103 -15.46 8.07 20.43
C ILE A 103 -15.52 6.54 20.29
N ARG A 104 -14.91 5.80 21.23
CA ARG A 104 -14.84 4.32 21.16
C ARG A 104 -16.22 3.65 20.98
N PRO A 105 -17.28 4.06 21.72
CA PRO A 105 -18.63 3.57 21.45
C PRO A 105 -19.09 4.00 20.06
N GLY A 106 -19.40 3.05 19.19
CA GLY A 106 -19.89 3.32 17.83
C GLY A 106 -18.82 3.53 16.77
N PHE A 107 -17.53 3.63 17.13
CA PHE A 107 -16.43 3.79 16.16
C PHE A 107 -16.41 2.67 15.11
N GLN A 108 -16.58 1.41 15.54
CA GLN A 108 -16.62 0.25 14.65
C GLN A 108 -17.78 0.35 13.64
N SER A 109 -18.98 0.66 14.13
CA SER A 109 -20.18 0.80 13.30
C SER A 109 -20.04 1.95 12.29
N HIS A 110 -19.42 3.05 12.71
CA HIS A 110 -19.15 4.20 11.85
C HIS A 110 -18.13 3.86 10.74
N LEU A 111 -17.00 3.25 11.10
CA LEU A 111 -16.01 2.76 10.14
C LEU A 111 -16.63 1.78 9.14
N LEU A 112 -17.49 0.87 9.61
CA LEU A 112 -18.17 -0.08 8.72
C LEU A 112 -19.14 0.63 7.76
N LYS A 113 -19.89 1.63 8.24
CA LYS A 113 -20.76 2.46 7.39
C LYS A 113 -19.94 3.19 6.31
N LEU A 114 -18.83 3.82 6.70
CA LEU A 114 -17.91 4.50 5.78
C LEU A 114 -17.31 3.52 4.76
N GLY A 115 -16.74 2.42 5.23
CA GLY A 115 -16.11 1.41 4.37
C GLY A 115 -17.06 0.79 3.37
N ARG A 116 -18.32 0.52 3.76
CA ARG A 116 -19.35 -0.01 2.86
C ARG A 116 -19.85 1.04 1.86
N HIS A 117 -19.91 2.31 2.24
CA HIS A 117 -20.24 3.41 1.32
C HIS A 117 -19.17 3.54 0.22
N TYR A 118 -17.89 3.55 0.60
CA TYR A 118 -16.78 3.56 -0.37
C TYR A 118 -16.65 2.26 -1.16
N GLY A 119 -17.20 1.14 -0.67
CA GLY A 119 -17.10 -0.17 -1.34
C GLY A 119 -18.09 -0.40 -2.49
N VAL A 120 -19.11 0.45 -2.66
CA VAL A 120 -20.20 0.19 -3.62
C VAL A 120 -19.70 0.15 -5.07
N ALA A 121 -18.99 1.18 -5.53
CA ALA A 121 -18.48 1.22 -6.91
C ALA A 121 -17.46 0.09 -7.15
N ILE A 122 -16.57 -0.15 -6.19
CA ILE A 122 -15.56 -1.22 -6.25
C ILE A 122 -16.23 -2.59 -6.46
N ARG A 123 -17.32 -2.86 -5.74
CA ARG A 123 -18.10 -4.10 -5.89
C ARG A 123 -18.72 -4.21 -7.29
N GLU A 124 -19.30 -3.13 -7.79
CA GLU A 124 -19.93 -3.07 -9.12
C GLU A 124 -18.89 -3.30 -10.25
N MET A 125 -17.67 -2.82 -10.06
CA MET A 125 -16.54 -2.98 -10.99
C MET A 125 -15.79 -4.31 -10.86
N SER A 126 -16.18 -5.20 -9.94
CA SER A 126 -15.44 -6.44 -9.64
C SER A 126 -15.30 -7.43 -10.80
N LYS A 127 -16.03 -7.25 -11.90
CA LYS A 127 -15.97 -8.12 -13.10
C LYS A 127 -15.14 -7.55 -14.25
N ARG A 128 -14.48 -6.41 -14.05
CA ARG A 128 -13.63 -5.77 -15.05
C ARG A 128 -12.46 -6.65 -15.46
N THR A 129 -12.26 -6.78 -16.77
CA THR A 129 -11.22 -7.62 -17.38
C THR A 129 -10.17 -6.81 -18.13
N ASP A 130 -10.19 -5.48 -18.03
CA ASP A 130 -9.33 -4.50 -18.71
C ASP A 130 -8.06 -4.12 -17.92
N THR A 131 -7.91 -4.63 -16.68
CA THR A 131 -6.74 -4.33 -15.83
C THR A 131 -6.27 -5.53 -15.02
N HIS A 132 -4.97 -5.56 -14.72
CA HIS A 132 -4.39 -6.49 -13.75
C HIS A 132 -4.52 -6.02 -12.29
N ASP A 133 -4.86 -4.75 -12.06
CA ASP A 133 -4.91 -4.12 -10.74
C ASP A 133 -6.11 -4.55 -9.89
N MET A 134 -6.80 -5.63 -10.29
CA MET A 134 -8.00 -6.12 -9.60
C MET A 134 -7.72 -6.44 -8.13
N GLY A 135 -6.52 -6.93 -7.80
CA GLY A 135 -6.09 -7.16 -6.41
C GLY A 135 -6.04 -5.87 -5.60
N PHE A 136 -5.36 -4.84 -6.12
CA PHE A 136 -5.30 -3.51 -5.51
C PHE A 136 -6.67 -2.83 -5.38
N ILE A 137 -7.57 -3.07 -6.33
CA ILE A 137 -8.92 -2.49 -6.33
C ILE A 137 -9.80 -3.16 -5.25
N VAL A 138 -9.83 -4.49 -5.15
CA VAL A 138 -10.82 -5.19 -4.31
C VAL A 138 -10.30 -5.65 -2.96
N GLN A 139 -9.04 -6.09 -2.84
CA GLN A 139 -8.58 -6.76 -1.61
C GLN A 139 -8.45 -5.81 -0.42
N PRO A 140 -7.93 -4.57 -0.54
CA PRO A 140 -7.78 -3.69 0.61
C PRO A 140 -9.11 -3.42 1.34
N ALA A 141 -10.23 -3.41 0.61
CA ALA A 141 -11.55 -3.12 1.14
C ALA A 141 -12.47 -4.34 1.26
N LEU A 142 -12.81 -4.98 0.13
CA LEU A 142 -13.86 -6.01 0.09
C LEU A 142 -13.40 -7.34 0.70
N GLN A 143 -12.14 -7.73 0.53
CA GLN A 143 -11.62 -8.91 1.23
C GLN A 143 -11.63 -8.67 2.75
N ARG A 144 -11.23 -7.48 3.20
CA ARG A 144 -11.27 -7.13 4.63
C ARG A 144 -12.68 -7.10 5.21
N ASP A 145 -13.66 -6.57 4.48
CA ASP A 145 -15.07 -6.61 4.89
C ASP A 145 -15.58 -8.05 5.06
N TRP A 146 -15.22 -8.94 4.14
CA TRP A 146 -15.50 -10.37 4.27
C TRP A 146 -14.81 -10.99 5.49
N GLU A 147 -13.49 -10.80 5.65
CA GLU A 147 -12.71 -11.39 6.75
C GLU A 147 -13.18 -10.91 8.13
N LEU A 148 -13.59 -9.65 8.24
CA LEU A 148 -13.99 -9.05 9.52
C LEU A 148 -15.47 -9.27 9.86
N THR A 149 -16.35 -9.34 8.85
CA THR A 149 -17.81 -9.31 9.09
C THR A 149 -18.59 -10.47 8.48
N GLY A 150 -17.96 -11.30 7.65
CA GLY A 150 -18.64 -12.37 6.92
C GLY A 150 -19.55 -11.88 5.78
N ASN A 151 -19.32 -10.67 5.25
CA ASN A 151 -20.10 -10.11 4.15
C ASN A 151 -19.92 -10.92 2.84
N LYS A 152 -20.96 -11.69 2.46
CA LYS A 152 -20.93 -12.60 1.31
C LYS A 152 -20.90 -11.86 -0.03
N GLU A 153 -21.54 -10.70 -0.14
CA GLU A 153 -21.48 -9.85 -1.33
C GLU A 153 -20.06 -9.37 -1.59
N SER A 154 -19.31 -9.05 -0.53
CA SER A 154 -17.90 -8.67 -0.62
C SER A 154 -17.03 -9.87 -1.04
N LEU A 155 -17.25 -11.07 -0.48
CA LEU A 155 -16.57 -12.29 -0.95
C LEU A 155 -16.86 -12.60 -2.43
N GLN A 156 -18.12 -12.44 -2.86
CA GLN A 156 -18.50 -12.66 -4.26
C GLN A 156 -17.78 -11.68 -5.19
N ALA A 157 -17.61 -10.43 -4.78
CA ALA A 157 -16.86 -9.44 -5.55
C ALA A 157 -15.37 -9.79 -5.65
N VAL A 158 -14.73 -10.19 -4.54
CA VAL A 158 -13.34 -10.66 -4.55
C VAL A 158 -13.20 -11.91 -5.45
N THR A 159 -14.17 -12.82 -5.40
CA THR A 159 -14.21 -13.99 -6.30
C THR A 159 -14.31 -13.59 -7.76
N ASN A 160 -15.24 -12.68 -8.12
CA ASN A 160 -15.40 -12.18 -9.48
C ASN A 160 -14.09 -11.57 -9.99
N ALA A 161 -13.44 -10.77 -9.16
CA ALA A 161 -12.20 -10.08 -9.50
C ALA A 161 -11.04 -11.04 -9.75
N ALA A 162 -10.96 -12.15 -8.99
CA ALA A 162 -9.95 -13.18 -9.23
C ALA A 162 -10.13 -13.86 -10.60
N TYR A 163 -11.35 -14.25 -10.96
CA TYR A 163 -11.60 -14.83 -12.28
C TYR A 163 -11.42 -13.81 -13.41
N ALA A 164 -11.78 -12.54 -13.18
CA ALA A 164 -11.56 -11.48 -14.15
C ALA A 164 -10.06 -11.24 -14.39
N LEU A 165 -9.25 -11.19 -13.32
CA LEU A 165 -7.79 -11.13 -13.40
C LEU A 165 -7.20 -12.35 -14.12
N ALA A 166 -7.65 -13.56 -13.78
CA ALA A 166 -7.18 -14.80 -14.39
C ALA A 166 -7.49 -14.86 -15.90
N SER A 167 -8.61 -14.27 -16.33
CA SER A 167 -9.00 -14.20 -17.74
C SER A 167 -8.00 -13.44 -18.63
N ARG A 168 -7.15 -12.59 -18.02
CA ARG A 168 -6.07 -11.86 -18.69
C ARG A 168 -4.79 -12.67 -18.88
N TYR A 169 -4.76 -13.92 -18.43
CA TYR A 169 -3.62 -14.82 -18.64
C TYR A 169 -3.53 -15.29 -20.10
N ASP A 170 -2.31 -15.31 -20.65
CA ASP A 170 -2.02 -15.85 -21.97
C ASP A 170 -1.07 -17.05 -21.86
N ASP A 171 -1.48 -18.18 -22.42
CA ASP A 171 -0.73 -19.43 -22.31
C ASP A 171 0.58 -19.43 -23.09
N LYS A 172 0.74 -18.58 -24.11
CA LYS A 172 1.99 -18.51 -24.87
C LYS A 172 3.01 -17.61 -24.19
N VAL A 173 2.56 -16.47 -23.65
CA VAL A 173 3.41 -15.57 -22.86
C VAL A 173 3.67 -16.12 -21.45
N LYS A 174 2.81 -17.01 -20.96
CA LYS A 174 2.85 -17.57 -19.60
C LYS A 174 2.73 -16.49 -18.52
N ALA A 175 1.91 -15.48 -18.77
CA ALA A 175 1.73 -14.34 -17.87
C ALA A 175 0.32 -13.74 -17.98
N ILE A 176 -0.06 -12.98 -16.97
CA ILE A 176 -1.24 -12.13 -16.92
C ILE A 176 -0.89 -10.76 -17.53
N ARG A 177 -1.73 -10.28 -18.44
CA ARG A 177 -1.56 -8.97 -19.10
C ARG A 177 -1.78 -7.84 -18.11
N SER A 178 -0.84 -6.93 -18.00
CA SER A 178 -0.93 -5.76 -17.12
C SER A 178 -1.83 -4.67 -17.68
N TRP A 179 -1.47 -4.14 -18.86
CA TRP A 179 -2.19 -3.05 -19.53
C TRP A 179 -2.55 -3.44 -20.95
N ASP A 180 -3.65 -2.87 -21.46
CA ASP A 180 -4.08 -3.07 -22.84
C ASP A 180 -3.36 -2.10 -23.81
N GLU A 181 -2.91 -0.97 -23.28
CA GLU A 181 -2.08 0.02 -23.96
C GLU A 181 -1.09 0.69 -23.00
N ALA A 182 0.01 1.20 -23.55
CA ALA A 182 0.95 2.05 -22.82
C ALA A 182 1.50 3.14 -23.74
N VAL A 183 1.22 4.39 -23.40
CA VAL A 183 1.61 5.56 -24.19
C VAL A 183 2.28 6.59 -23.30
N ASN A 184 3.43 7.09 -23.73
CA ASN A 184 4.08 8.26 -23.16
C ASN A 184 4.77 9.07 -24.29
N ASN A 185 5.56 10.08 -23.95
CA ASN A 185 6.17 10.94 -24.96
C ASN A 185 7.27 10.24 -25.80
N ARG A 186 7.74 9.06 -25.39
CA ARG A 186 8.81 8.29 -26.05
C ARG A 186 8.30 7.11 -26.87
N TYR A 187 7.23 6.44 -26.43
CA TYR A 187 6.68 5.28 -27.13
C TYR A 187 5.15 5.26 -27.09
N SER A 188 4.58 4.53 -28.04
CA SER A 188 3.16 4.24 -28.12
C SER A 188 2.98 2.75 -28.42
N ILE A 189 2.64 1.97 -27.40
CA ILE A 189 2.28 0.56 -27.53
C ILE A 189 0.76 0.50 -27.47
N THR A 190 0.15 0.41 -28.64
CA THR A 190 -1.30 0.29 -28.81
C THR A 190 -1.62 -1.04 -29.48
N GLY A 191 -2.80 -1.59 -29.17
CA GLY A 191 -3.28 -2.83 -29.77
C GLY A 191 -2.81 -4.10 -29.07
N MET A 192 -3.79 -4.93 -28.72
CA MET A 192 -3.59 -6.15 -27.92
C MET A 192 -3.20 -7.39 -28.75
N GLU A 193 -3.31 -7.31 -30.08
CA GLU A 193 -3.09 -8.45 -30.99
C GLU A 193 -1.63 -8.87 -31.03
N ASP A 194 -0.72 -7.90 -31.19
CA ASP A 194 0.71 -8.17 -31.29
C ASP A 194 1.46 -7.94 -29.97
N ASN A 195 0.93 -7.08 -29.11
CA ASN A 195 1.57 -6.65 -27.86
C ASN A 195 0.94 -7.30 -26.63
N PHE A 196 1.80 -7.61 -25.66
CA PHE A 196 1.41 -8.13 -24.37
C PHE A 196 2.32 -7.52 -23.30
N ILE A 197 1.80 -6.54 -22.55
CA ILE A 197 2.57 -5.79 -21.57
C ILE A 197 2.45 -6.47 -20.20
N VAL A 198 3.58 -6.71 -19.54
CA VAL A 198 3.66 -7.19 -18.17
C VAL A 198 4.54 -6.26 -17.35
N ILE A 199 4.06 -5.83 -16.18
CA ILE A 199 4.77 -4.91 -15.27
C ILE A 199 5.07 -5.58 -13.93
N ILE A 200 6.07 -5.09 -13.19
CA ILE A 200 6.48 -5.69 -11.91
C ILE A 200 5.40 -5.65 -10.81
N ASP A 201 4.53 -4.65 -10.85
CA ASP A 201 3.43 -4.38 -9.93
C ASP A 201 2.40 -5.54 -9.91
N SER A 202 2.31 -6.29 -11.01
CA SER A 202 1.41 -7.44 -11.12
C SER A 202 1.69 -8.53 -10.09
N MET A 203 2.93 -8.60 -9.58
CA MET A 203 3.31 -9.53 -8.50
C MET A 203 2.45 -9.35 -7.25
N CYS A 204 2.04 -8.12 -6.93
CA CYS A 204 1.23 -7.85 -5.74
C CYS A 204 -0.26 -8.18 -5.95
N ASN A 205 -0.70 -8.31 -7.20
CA ASN A 205 -2.08 -8.68 -7.54
C ASN A 205 -2.29 -10.21 -7.58
N LEU A 206 -1.22 -11.01 -7.55
CA LEU A 206 -1.30 -12.47 -7.51
C LEU A 206 -1.94 -13.02 -6.23
N ASP A 207 -1.84 -12.27 -5.12
CA ASP A 207 -2.44 -12.63 -3.84
C ASP A 207 -3.94 -12.89 -3.99
N LEU A 208 -4.63 -12.13 -4.84
CA LEU A 208 -6.05 -12.32 -5.16
C LEU A 208 -6.34 -13.72 -5.74
N LEU A 209 -5.51 -14.17 -6.69
CA LEU A 209 -5.69 -15.48 -7.33
C LEU A 209 -5.41 -16.61 -6.34
N TYR A 210 -4.36 -16.48 -5.53
CA TYR A 210 -4.06 -17.48 -4.51
C TYR A 210 -5.15 -17.52 -3.44
N TYR A 211 -5.62 -16.36 -2.95
CA TYR A 211 -6.65 -16.27 -1.93
C TYR A 211 -7.93 -16.99 -2.37
N ILE A 212 -8.43 -16.68 -3.57
CA ILE A 212 -9.64 -17.32 -4.11
C ILE A 212 -9.39 -18.78 -4.53
N GLY A 213 -8.24 -19.08 -5.13
CA GLY A 213 -7.85 -20.44 -5.49
C GLY A 213 -7.83 -21.39 -4.29
N HIS A 214 -7.30 -20.95 -3.15
CA HIS A 214 -7.35 -21.75 -1.92
C HIS A 214 -8.75 -21.78 -1.29
N THR A 215 -9.47 -20.66 -1.31
CA THR A 215 -10.84 -20.57 -0.74
C THR A 215 -11.82 -21.48 -1.46
N HIS A 216 -11.74 -21.59 -2.79
CA HIS A 216 -12.64 -22.41 -3.62
C HIS A 216 -12.03 -23.74 -4.09
N HIS A 217 -10.82 -24.06 -3.63
CA HIS A 217 -10.06 -25.24 -4.09
C HIS A 217 -9.88 -25.31 -5.61
N ASP A 218 -9.63 -24.17 -6.26
CA ASP A 218 -9.36 -24.09 -7.69
C ASP A 218 -7.83 -24.10 -7.96
N PRO A 219 -7.25 -25.25 -8.37
CA PRO A 219 -5.83 -25.33 -8.68
C PRO A 219 -5.44 -24.52 -9.92
N THR A 220 -6.38 -24.16 -10.79
CA THR A 220 -6.12 -23.37 -12.00
C THR A 220 -5.65 -21.98 -11.62
N LEU A 221 -6.37 -21.28 -10.74
CA LEU A 221 -5.98 -19.94 -10.29
C LEU A 221 -4.59 -19.94 -9.65
N ILE A 222 -4.30 -20.96 -8.83
CA ILE A 222 -2.99 -21.15 -8.18
C ILE A 222 -1.89 -21.36 -9.23
N ALA A 223 -2.13 -22.23 -10.22
CA ALA A 223 -1.16 -22.52 -11.28
C ALA A 223 -0.87 -21.30 -12.16
N LEU A 224 -1.90 -20.54 -12.56
CA LEU A 224 -1.74 -19.33 -13.36
C LEU A 224 -0.91 -18.26 -12.61
N ALA A 225 -1.21 -18.04 -11.33
CA ALA A 225 -0.46 -17.12 -10.50
C ALA A 225 1.01 -17.55 -10.33
N THR A 226 1.24 -18.84 -10.08
CA THR A 226 2.59 -19.40 -9.90
C THR A 226 3.41 -19.27 -11.19
N GLN A 227 2.81 -19.62 -12.32
CA GLN A 227 3.46 -19.52 -13.63
C GLN A 227 3.77 -18.06 -14.00
N HIS A 228 2.86 -17.13 -13.72
CA HIS A 228 3.13 -15.71 -13.90
C HIS A 228 4.35 -15.27 -13.09
N ALA A 229 4.42 -15.62 -11.80
CA ALA A 229 5.55 -15.26 -10.94
C ALA A 229 6.89 -15.77 -11.50
N HIS A 230 6.97 -17.00 -12.01
CA HIS A 230 8.17 -17.50 -12.69
C HIS A 230 8.54 -16.71 -13.95
N THR A 231 7.54 -16.27 -14.71
CA THR A 231 7.77 -15.40 -15.87
C THR A 231 8.35 -14.06 -15.44
N ILE A 232 7.88 -13.46 -14.35
CA ILE A 232 8.46 -12.22 -13.79
C ILE A 232 9.92 -12.43 -13.38
N VAL A 233 10.25 -13.53 -12.69
CA VAL A 233 11.63 -13.88 -12.31
C VAL A 233 12.55 -13.90 -13.53
N SER A 234 12.13 -14.55 -14.61
CA SER A 234 12.99 -14.73 -15.79
C SER A 234 13.05 -13.52 -16.73
N GLN A 235 12.00 -12.70 -16.79
CA GLN A 235 11.88 -11.66 -17.81
C GLN A 235 12.05 -10.24 -17.27
N ILE A 236 11.54 -9.95 -16.07
CA ILE A 236 11.56 -8.60 -15.49
C ILE A 236 12.78 -8.38 -14.59
N LEU A 237 13.22 -9.39 -13.84
CA LEU A 237 14.41 -9.24 -13.01
C LEU A 237 15.69 -9.30 -13.85
N ARG A 238 16.66 -8.49 -13.45
CA ARG A 238 18.03 -8.51 -13.95
C ARG A 238 18.88 -9.49 -13.11
N PRO A 239 20.05 -9.93 -13.61
CA PRO A 239 20.90 -10.88 -12.87
C PRO A 239 21.37 -10.40 -11.48
N ASP A 240 21.38 -9.09 -11.24
CA ASP A 240 21.76 -8.48 -9.96
C ASP A 240 20.59 -8.26 -8.99
N HIS A 241 19.41 -8.79 -9.33
CA HIS A 241 18.13 -8.63 -8.64
C HIS A 241 17.52 -7.21 -8.66
N SER A 242 18.07 -6.29 -9.46
CA SER A 242 17.31 -5.11 -9.85
C SER A 242 16.17 -5.49 -10.81
N SER A 243 15.14 -4.67 -10.91
CA SER A 243 14.01 -4.91 -11.82
C SER A 243 13.94 -3.89 -12.95
N TYR A 244 13.60 -4.35 -14.16
CA TYR A 244 12.89 -3.48 -15.10
C TYR A 244 11.52 -3.12 -14.49
N HIS A 245 10.89 -2.06 -15.00
CA HIS A 245 9.50 -1.78 -14.62
C HIS A 245 8.56 -2.67 -15.44
N LEU A 246 8.73 -2.71 -16.77
CA LEU A 246 7.86 -3.49 -17.64
C LEU A 246 8.58 -4.19 -18.79
N VAL A 247 7.96 -5.25 -19.29
CA VAL A 247 8.37 -5.99 -20.48
C VAL A 247 7.18 -6.08 -21.42
N ASN A 248 7.39 -5.70 -22.68
CA ASN A 248 6.46 -6.00 -23.76
C ASN A 248 6.87 -7.32 -24.40
N PHE A 249 5.89 -8.18 -24.66
CA PHE A 249 6.07 -9.46 -25.34
C PHE A 249 5.35 -9.43 -26.68
N ASN A 250 5.89 -10.17 -27.65
CA ASN A 250 5.17 -10.51 -28.87
C ASN A 250 4.18 -11.63 -28.53
N ARG A 251 2.88 -11.34 -28.64
CA ARG A 251 1.82 -12.28 -28.25
C ARG A 251 1.85 -13.59 -29.06
N HIS A 252 2.26 -13.54 -30.33
CA HIS A 252 2.28 -14.70 -31.22
C HIS A 252 3.42 -15.66 -30.95
N THR A 253 4.51 -15.21 -30.34
CA THR A 253 5.71 -16.02 -30.07
C THR A 253 5.97 -16.24 -28.58
N GLY A 254 5.39 -15.43 -27.70
CA GLY A 254 5.67 -15.42 -26.27
C GLY A 254 7.02 -14.82 -25.89
N GLN A 255 7.76 -14.26 -26.86
CA GLN A 255 9.11 -13.73 -26.64
C GLN A 255 9.09 -12.24 -26.26
N PRO A 256 9.98 -11.79 -25.36
CA PRO A 256 10.10 -10.37 -25.03
C PRO A 256 10.58 -9.57 -26.24
N THR A 257 9.92 -8.46 -26.55
CA THR A 257 10.30 -7.52 -27.61
C THR A 257 11.01 -6.30 -27.05
N ALA A 258 10.69 -5.89 -25.83
CA ALA A 258 11.36 -4.76 -25.16
C ALA A 258 11.26 -4.88 -23.65
N LYS A 259 12.31 -4.43 -22.95
CA LYS A 259 12.36 -4.27 -21.50
C LYS A 259 12.58 -2.79 -21.19
N MET A 260 11.67 -2.17 -20.46
CA MET A 260 11.57 -0.71 -20.41
C MET A 260 10.94 -0.19 -19.11
N THR A 261 10.72 1.12 -19.06
CA THR A 261 10.03 1.80 -17.97
C THR A 261 9.00 2.83 -18.45
N ASN A 262 7.92 2.95 -17.69
CA ASN A 262 6.91 4.00 -17.83
C ASN A 262 6.97 5.07 -16.72
N GLN A 263 7.59 4.75 -15.58
CA GLN A 263 7.59 5.58 -14.37
C GLN A 263 8.97 5.80 -13.75
N GLY A 264 9.93 4.90 -13.99
CA GLY A 264 11.33 5.05 -13.56
C GLY A 264 12.07 6.05 -14.42
N HIS A 265 13.31 6.36 -14.07
CA HIS A 265 14.12 7.34 -14.78
C HIS A 265 14.50 6.92 -16.19
N ALA A 266 14.95 5.68 -16.38
CA ALA A 266 15.38 5.12 -17.66
C ALA A 266 15.08 3.62 -17.74
N ASP A 267 15.11 3.02 -18.94
CA ASP A 267 14.88 1.59 -19.12
C ASP A 267 15.92 0.73 -18.36
N SER A 268 17.14 1.25 -18.21
CA SER A 268 18.22 0.62 -17.43
C SER A 268 18.21 0.97 -15.95
N SER A 269 17.39 1.92 -15.51
CA SER A 269 17.35 2.33 -14.10
C SER A 269 16.53 1.37 -13.24
N THR A 270 16.62 1.56 -11.93
CA THR A 270 15.82 0.85 -10.94
C THR A 270 14.87 1.82 -10.23
N TRP A 271 13.64 1.84 -10.71
CA TRP A 271 12.53 2.52 -10.05
C TRP A 271 12.24 1.88 -8.69
N THR A 272 12.32 2.66 -7.62
CA THR A 272 12.39 2.09 -6.27
C THR A 272 11.09 1.45 -5.81
N ARG A 273 9.94 1.98 -6.23
CA ARG A 273 8.64 1.35 -5.96
C ARG A 273 8.45 0.04 -6.72
N GLY A 274 8.94 -0.06 -7.95
CA GLY A 274 8.96 -1.33 -8.69
C GLY A 274 9.79 -2.40 -7.98
N GLN A 275 10.95 -2.01 -7.45
CA GLN A 275 11.76 -2.90 -6.61
C GLN A 275 11.04 -3.29 -5.31
N ALA A 276 10.33 -2.36 -4.68
CA ALA A 276 9.54 -2.63 -3.48
C ALA A 276 8.38 -3.62 -3.75
N TRP A 277 7.70 -3.50 -4.91
CA TRP A 277 6.71 -4.47 -5.37
C TRP A 277 7.31 -5.85 -5.60
N ALA A 278 8.52 -5.94 -6.16
CA ALA A 278 9.23 -7.20 -6.31
C ALA A 278 9.47 -7.87 -4.94
N ILE A 279 9.99 -7.12 -3.95
CA ILE A 279 10.23 -7.64 -2.60
C ILE A 279 8.93 -8.18 -1.99
N MET A 280 7.88 -7.36 -1.96
CA MET A 280 6.62 -7.73 -1.31
C MET A 280 5.91 -8.86 -2.05
N GLY A 281 5.77 -8.76 -3.37
CA GLY A 281 5.03 -9.72 -4.17
C GLY A 281 5.67 -11.10 -4.24
N PHE A 282 7.01 -11.19 -4.33
CA PHE A 282 7.69 -12.50 -4.24
C PHE A 282 7.62 -13.10 -2.83
N ALA A 283 7.72 -12.26 -1.78
CA ALA A 283 7.55 -12.72 -0.41
C ALA A 283 6.13 -13.27 -0.18
N GLN A 284 5.09 -12.56 -0.64
CA GLN A 284 3.70 -13.02 -0.60
C GLN A 284 3.52 -14.31 -1.40
N THR A 285 4.06 -14.39 -2.62
CA THR A 285 3.98 -15.59 -3.46
C THR A 285 4.58 -16.80 -2.75
N TYR A 286 5.74 -16.64 -2.10
CA TYR A 286 6.32 -17.71 -1.29
C TYR A 286 5.39 -18.15 -0.15
N THR A 287 4.67 -17.23 0.49
CA THR A 287 3.76 -17.61 1.58
C THR A 287 2.67 -18.58 1.12
N TRP A 288 2.21 -18.45 -0.13
CA TRP A 288 1.21 -19.31 -0.75
C TRP A 288 1.78 -20.62 -1.27
N THR A 289 2.90 -20.58 -1.99
CA THR A 289 3.41 -21.75 -2.74
C THR A 289 4.44 -22.57 -1.98
N LYS A 290 5.14 -21.94 -1.03
CA LYS A 290 6.35 -22.46 -0.39
C LYS A 290 7.49 -22.83 -1.36
N ASP A 291 7.42 -22.39 -2.62
CA ASP A 291 8.50 -22.59 -3.59
C ASP A 291 9.71 -21.74 -3.19
N PRO A 292 10.86 -22.36 -2.85
CA PRO A 292 12.05 -21.65 -2.37
C PRO A 292 12.60 -20.63 -3.38
N THR A 293 12.29 -20.77 -4.67
CA THR A 293 12.65 -19.81 -5.72
C THR A 293 12.14 -18.41 -5.39
N PHE A 294 10.90 -18.29 -4.92
CA PHE A 294 10.30 -16.99 -4.64
C PHE A 294 10.84 -16.35 -3.37
N LEU A 295 11.14 -17.14 -2.32
CA LEU A 295 11.79 -16.61 -1.13
C LEU A 295 13.22 -16.13 -1.44
N ALA A 296 13.99 -16.94 -2.18
CA ALA A 296 15.33 -16.56 -2.61
C ALA A 296 15.31 -15.29 -3.48
N THR A 297 14.32 -15.18 -4.37
CA THR A 297 14.12 -13.99 -5.20
C THR A 297 13.77 -12.76 -4.35
N ALA A 298 12.82 -12.88 -3.42
CA ALA A 298 12.43 -11.78 -2.53
C ALA A 298 13.63 -11.28 -1.70
N ILE A 299 14.45 -12.20 -1.20
CA ILE A 299 15.69 -11.89 -0.46
C ILE A 299 16.71 -11.19 -1.36
N GLY A 300 16.94 -11.69 -2.57
CA GLY A 300 17.85 -11.04 -3.53
C GLY A 300 17.41 -9.61 -3.86
N CYS A 301 16.12 -9.41 -4.13
CA CYS A 301 15.53 -8.09 -4.36
C CYS A 301 15.67 -7.17 -3.13
N ALA A 302 15.52 -7.72 -1.92
CA ALA A 302 15.68 -7.00 -0.67
C ALA A 302 17.13 -6.59 -0.44
N HIS A 303 18.09 -7.49 -0.61
CA HIS A 303 19.52 -7.18 -0.51
C HIS A 303 19.95 -6.12 -1.52
N TYR A 304 19.45 -6.17 -2.76
CA TYR A 304 19.66 -5.11 -3.73
C TYR A 304 19.15 -3.76 -3.20
N PHE A 305 17.88 -3.69 -2.78
CA PHE A 305 17.25 -2.46 -2.29
C PHE A 305 17.99 -1.88 -1.08
N LEU A 306 18.34 -2.72 -0.09
CA LEU A 306 19.06 -2.31 1.12
C LEU A 306 20.47 -1.80 0.81
N ARG A 307 21.19 -2.45 -0.11
CA ARG A 307 22.49 -1.97 -0.58
C ARG A 307 22.38 -0.59 -1.24
N ARG A 308 21.34 -0.36 -2.06
CA ARG A 308 21.09 0.95 -2.68
C ARG A 308 20.72 2.03 -1.65
N LEU A 309 20.02 1.68 -0.56
CA LEU A 309 19.83 2.59 0.57
C LEU A 309 21.14 2.89 1.31
N ASP A 310 22.05 1.92 1.40
CA ASP A 310 23.32 2.07 2.09
C ASP A 310 24.30 2.98 1.33
N GLU A 311 24.31 2.92 -0.01
CA GLU A 311 25.06 3.86 -0.89
C GLU A 311 24.70 5.34 -0.63
N ALA A 312 23.49 5.55 -0.13
CA ALA A 312 22.90 6.84 0.22
C ALA A 312 23.13 7.25 1.70
N ARG A 313 23.67 6.36 2.53
CA ARG A 313 23.84 6.58 3.97
C ARG A 313 24.76 7.77 4.23
N GLY A 314 24.34 8.64 5.15
CA GLY A 314 25.11 9.81 5.58
C GLY A 314 25.16 10.96 4.56
N ARG A 315 24.60 10.78 3.35
CA ARG A 315 24.50 11.85 2.35
C ARG A 315 23.33 12.81 2.63
N TRP A 316 22.32 12.36 3.36
CA TRP A 316 21.11 13.12 3.69
C TRP A 316 20.39 12.55 4.93
N PRO A 317 19.54 13.35 5.62
CA PRO A 317 18.68 12.86 6.69
C PRO A 317 17.74 11.74 6.22
N ALA A 318 17.38 10.83 7.14
CA ALA A 318 16.46 9.72 6.86
C ALA A 318 16.90 8.87 5.65
N SER A 319 18.18 8.45 5.62
CA SER A 319 18.78 7.77 4.47
C SER A 319 18.16 6.43 4.11
N ARG A 320 17.33 5.85 5.00
CA ARG A 320 16.55 4.64 4.72
C ARG A 320 15.23 4.91 3.99
N VAL A 321 14.88 6.18 3.73
CA VAL A 321 13.82 6.51 2.76
C VAL A 321 14.42 6.51 1.36
N PRO A 322 13.95 5.62 0.46
CA PRO A 322 14.53 5.48 -0.87
C PRO A 322 14.37 6.76 -1.68
N LEU A 323 15.28 6.97 -2.63
CA LEU A 323 15.06 7.87 -3.75
C LEU A 323 13.84 7.40 -4.55
N TRP A 324 13.27 8.24 -5.40
CA TRP A 324 12.19 7.81 -6.31
C TRP A 324 12.66 6.80 -7.37
N ASP A 325 13.93 6.89 -7.76
CA ASP A 325 14.64 5.96 -8.64
C ASP A 325 16.10 5.93 -8.18
N PHE A 326 16.69 4.74 -8.09
CA PHE A 326 18.04 4.58 -7.55
C PHE A 326 19.12 5.10 -8.50
N ASP A 327 18.86 5.21 -9.79
CA ASP A 327 19.83 5.60 -10.82
C ASP A 327 19.50 6.97 -11.45
N ALA A 328 18.45 7.65 -10.96
CA ALA A 328 18.18 9.02 -11.34
C ALA A 328 19.35 9.94 -10.95
N PRO A 329 19.72 10.90 -11.82
CA PRO A 329 20.72 11.91 -11.51
C PRO A 329 20.41 12.59 -10.19
N LEU A 330 21.36 12.51 -9.27
CA LEU A 330 21.30 13.28 -8.04
C LEU A 330 21.69 14.72 -8.35
N PRO A 331 20.97 15.71 -7.80
CA PRO A 331 21.42 17.08 -7.88
C PRO A 331 22.81 17.22 -7.23
N PRO A 332 23.66 18.17 -7.68
CA PRO A 332 24.94 18.42 -7.04
C PRO A 332 24.75 18.70 -5.56
N ALA A 333 25.70 18.25 -4.72
CA ALA A 333 25.72 18.47 -3.28
C ALA A 333 26.03 19.93 -2.90
N ALA A 334 25.33 20.88 -3.53
CA ALA A 334 25.49 22.30 -3.26
C ALA A 334 24.77 22.70 -1.96
N PRO A 335 25.32 23.64 -1.17
CA PRO A 335 24.71 24.14 0.07
C PRO A 335 23.40 24.93 -0.13
N GLU A 336 22.95 25.12 -1.37
CA GLU A 336 21.78 25.93 -1.76
C GLU A 336 20.50 25.11 -2.01
N PHE A 337 20.48 23.81 -1.65
CA PHE A 337 19.22 23.08 -1.64
C PHE A 337 18.28 23.75 -0.63
N ASP A 338 17.03 23.94 -1.01
CA ASP A 338 15.89 24.47 -0.23
C ASP A 338 15.55 23.69 1.07
N GLY A 339 16.50 22.90 1.58
CA GLY A 339 16.36 22.01 2.72
C GLY A 339 15.68 20.68 2.41
N LYS A 340 15.16 20.45 1.19
CA LYS A 340 14.30 19.28 0.89
C LYS A 340 15.04 18.02 0.42
N GLY A 341 16.31 18.13 0.01
CA GLY A 341 17.12 17.00 -0.46
C GLY A 341 16.62 16.37 -1.78
N PRO A 342 17.19 15.23 -2.23
CA PRO A 342 16.79 14.61 -3.49
C PRO A 342 15.38 14.01 -3.39
N LEU A 343 14.70 13.86 -4.55
CA LEU A 343 13.35 13.32 -4.60
C LEU A 343 13.27 11.90 -4.02
N ARG A 344 12.33 11.74 -3.11
CA ARG A 344 12.07 10.52 -2.34
C ARG A 344 10.87 9.77 -2.85
N ASP A 345 10.78 8.54 -2.37
CA ASP A 345 9.53 7.82 -2.40
C ASP A 345 9.23 7.12 -1.07
N ALA A 346 8.52 7.80 -0.17
CA ALA A 346 8.07 7.22 1.09
C ALA A 346 7.19 5.97 0.87
N SER A 347 6.41 5.95 -0.22
CA SER A 347 5.59 4.80 -0.60
C SER A 347 6.43 3.53 -0.84
N ALA A 348 7.51 3.60 -1.64
CA ALA A 348 8.45 2.49 -1.81
C ALA A 348 9.04 2.02 -0.48
N GLY A 349 9.35 2.94 0.44
CA GLY A 349 9.84 2.61 1.77
C GLY A 349 8.88 1.73 2.56
N VAL A 350 7.62 2.14 2.71
CA VAL A 350 6.63 1.37 3.47
C VAL A 350 6.21 0.08 2.79
N ILE A 351 6.18 0.03 1.46
CA ILE A 351 5.94 -1.20 0.68
C ILE A 351 7.08 -2.19 0.93
N ALA A 352 8.33 -1.74 0.79
CA ALA A 352 9.50 -2.58 1.04
C ALA A 352 9.48 -3.11 2.48
N ALA A 353 9.20 -2.25 3.47
CA ALA A 353 9.10 -2.67 4.87
C ALA A 353 8.04 -3.77 5.09
N ASN A 354 6.87 -3.69 4.44
CA ASN A 354 5.88 -4.77 4.47
C ASN A 354 6.44 -6.08 3.88
N GLY A 355 7.13 -6.01 2.74
CA GLY A 355 7.77 -7.18 2.14
C GLY A 355 8.87 -7.78 3.00
N LEU A 356 9.73 -6.96 3.60
CA LEU A 356 10.79 -7.38 4.52
C LEU A 356 10.23 -8.07 5.78
N LEU A 357 9.10 -7.60 6.30
CA LEU A 357 8.42 -8.25 7.42
C LEU A 357 7.90 -9.65 7.03
N ILE A 358 7.38 -9.82 5.81
CA ILE A 358 6.96 -11.13 5.30
C ILE A 358 8.18 -12.05 5.13
N VAL A 359 9.30 -11.54 4.59
CA VAL A 359 10.56 -12.29 4.49
C VAL A 359 11.05 -12.73 5.87
N HIS A 360 11.00 -11.85 6.87
CA HIS A 360 11.36 -12.20 8.25
C HIS A 360 10.51 -13.36 8.79
N GLN A 361 9.18 -13.29 8.62
CA GLN A 361 8.26 -14.35 9.05
C GLN A 361 8.50 -15.66 8.31
N ALA A 362 8.75 -15.59 7.00
CA ALA A 362 9.10 -16.75 6.17
C ALA A 362 10.38 -17.44 6.67
N LEU A 363 11.43 -16.67 6.95
CA LEU A 363 12.69 -17.20 7.48
C LEU A 363 12.52 -17.78 8.88
N ALA A 364 11.70 -17.18 9.73
CA ALA A 364 11.41 -17.69 11.08
C ALA A 364 10.69 -19.06 11.05
N ALA A 365 10.00 -19.39 9.96
CA ALA A 365 9.34 -20.68 9.77
C ALA A 365 10.27 -21.78 9.21
N LEU A 366 11.49 -21.44 8.80
CA LEU A 366 12.46 -22.39 8.24
C LEU A 366 13.39 -22.99 9.32
N PRO A 367 14.02 -24.15 9.06
CA PRO A 367 15.12 -24.63 9.89
C PRO A 367 16.20 -23.57 10.05
N ARG A 368 16.69 -23.36 11.28
CA ARG A 368 17.60 -22.26 11.65
C ARG A 368 18.80 -22.12 10.72
N GLU A 369 19.45 -23.24 10.36
CA GLU A 369 20.62 -23.20 9.47
C GLU A 369 20.28 -22.69 8.07
N GLN A 370 19.13 -23.10 7.53
CA GLN A 370 18.65 -22.61 6.23
C GLN A 370 18.30 -21.13 6.31
N ALA A 371 17.59 -20.71 7.35
CA ALA A 371 17.24 -19.32 7.57
C ALA A 371 18.48 -18.41 7.66
N VAL A 372 19.49 -18.81 8.44
CA VAL A 372 20.76 -18.07 8.57
C VAL A 372 21.50 -17.98 7.24
N ARG A 373 21.57 -19.07 6.47
CA ARG A 373 22.21 -19.07 5.14
C ARG A 373 21.49 -18.14 4.17
N MET A 374 20.16 -18.21 4.11
CA MET A 374 19.35 -17.40 3.20
C MET A 374 19.38 -15.92 3.59
N ALA A 375 19.34 -15.60 4.88
CA ALA A 375 19.39 -14.21 5.35
C ALA A 375 20.74 -13.52 5.08
N ALA A 376 21.82 -14.31 4.95
CA ALA A 376 23.18 -13.83 4.71
C ALA A 376 23.62 -12.70 5.67
N GLY A 377 23.23 -12.81 6.95
CA GLY A 377 23.57 -11.84 8.00
C GLY A 377 22.64 -10.63 8.10
N THR A 378 21.60 -10.52 7.25
CA THR A 378 20.61 -9.44 7.33
C THR A 378 19.50 -9.77 8.33
N ASP A 379 19.25 -8.88 9.28
CA ASP A 379 18.02 -8.91 10.09
C ASP A 379 16.93 -8.10 9.38
N PHE A 380 16.07 -8.80 8.63
CA PHE A 380 15.03 -8.13 7.85
C PHE A 380 13.95 -7.42 8.69
N LEU A 381 13.77 -7.79 9.97
CA LEU A 381 12.84 -7.07 10.85
C LEU A 381 13.44 -5.73 11.27
N ASP A 382 14.72 -5.71 11.66
CA ASP A 382 15.41 -4.46 12.01
C ASP A 382 15.49 -3.51 10.81
N GLU A 383 15.74 -4.05 9.61
CA GLU A 383 15.75 -3.27 8.37
C GLU A 383 14.36 -2.68 8.05
N ALA A 384 13.29 -3.47 8.19
CA ALA A 384 11.91 -3.00 8.02
C ALA A 384 11.54 -1.89 9.00
N LEU A 385 11.83 -2.10 10.30
CA LEU A 385 11.56 -1.11 11.36
C LEU A 385 12.38 0.16 11.16
N GLY A 386 13.65 0.03 10.76
CA GLY A 386 14.53 1.16 10.46
C GLY A 386 14.03 2.00 9.27
N ILE A 387 13.51 1.36 8.22
CA ILE A 387 12.88 2.07 7.09
C ILE A 387 11.63 2.82 7.56
N VAL A 388 10.72 2.18 8.30
CA VAL A 388 9.49 2.84 8.77
C VAL A 388 9.79 3.98 9.73
N ARG A 389 10.78 3.83 10.62
CA ARG A 389 11.24 4.93 11.48
C ARG A 389 11.66 6.14 10.65
N ASP A 390 12.51 5.93 9.65
CA ASP A 390 13.02 7.03 8.81
C ASP A 390 11.89 7.64 7.95
N VAL A 391 10.94 6.83 7.45
CA VAL A 391 9.73 7.33 6.78
C VAL A 391 8.89 8.19 7.74
N LEU A 392 8.65 7.74 8.97
CA LEU A 392 7.89 8.51 9.97
C LEU A 392 8.62 9.77 10.42
N ALA A 393 9.95 9.79 10.34
CA ALA A 393 10.77 10.96 10.65
C ALA A 393 10.71 12.00 9.53
N LEU A 394 10.75 11.56 8.26
CA LEU A 394 10.81 12.45 7.10
C LEU A 394 9.43 12.87 6.58
N ALA A 395 8.53 11.92 6.43
CA ALA A 395 7.31 12.06 5.63
C ALA A 395 6.03 12.14 6.45
N TYR A 396 6.03 11.82 7.75
CA TYR A 396 4.82 11.92 8.56
C TYR A 396 4.34 13.36 8.66
N ASP A 397 3.10 13.60 8.27
CA ASP A 397 2.54 14.94 8.27
C ASP A 397 2.34 15.51 9.69
N GLY A 398 2.81 16.73 9.90
CA GLY A 398 2.78 17.44 11.18
C GLY A 398 1.53 18.30 11.41
N ASP A 399 0.66 18.43 10.41
CA ASP A 399 -0.61 19.15 10.53
C ASP A 399 -1.69 18.19 11.06
N TYR A 400 -1.90 18.23 12.38
CA TYR A 400 -2.67 17.20 13.08
C TYR A 400 -4.17 17.42 13.02
N ALA A 401 -4.87 16.36 12.61
CA ALA A 401 -6.30 16.22 12.85
C ALA A 401 -6.55 15.57 14.23
N ALA A 402 -7.68 15.86 14.85
CA ALA A 402 -8.07 15.29 16.15
C ALA A 402 -9.59 15.17 16.26
N PHE A 403 -10.08 14.33 17.17
CA PHE A 403 -11.51 14.26 17.49
C PHE A 403 -11.89 15.43 18.42
N GLU A 404 -13.04 16.04 18.18
CA GLU A 404 -13.56 17.09 19.05
C GLU A 404 -13.97 16.55 20.42
N ARG A 405 -13.83 17.39 21.45
CA ARG A 405 -14.25 17.04 22.80
C ARG A 405 -15.77 17.18 22.95
N PRO A 406 -16.42 16.40 23.84
CA PRO A 406 -17.82 16.61 24.16
C PRO A 406 -18.07 18.05 24.63
N GLY A 407 -18.98 18.77 23.95
CA GLY A 407 -19.39 20.14 24.30
C GLY A 407 -18.68 21.28 23.56
N GLU A 408 -17.64 21.02 22.76
CA GLU A 408 -16.99 22.05 21.91
C GLU A 408 -17.75 22.31 20.59
N GLY A 409 -18.83 21.55 20.33
CA GLY A 409 -19.66 21.62 19.11
C GLY A 409 -21.02 22.33 19.24
N GLU A 410 -21.35 22.93 20.39
CA GLU A 410 -22.57 23.75 20.51
C GLU A 410 -22.37 25.12 19.86
N GLY A 411 -22.34 25.13 18.53
CA GLY A 411 -22.05 26.32 17.74
C GLY A 411 -22.55 26.31 16.30
N ALA A 412 -23.42 25.39 15.87
CA ALA A 412 -24.27 25.54 14.70
C ALA A 412 -25.22 24.34 14.54
N GLY A 413 -26.51 24.50 14.87
CA GLY A 413 -27.58 23.58 14.45
C GLY A 413 -28.47 23.11 15.60
N GLY A 414 -29.61 23.78 15.75
CA GLY A 414 -30.56 23.57 16.84
C GLY A 414 -31.28 22.23 16.86
N VAL A 415 -31.86 21.99 18.03
CA VAL A 415 -32.88 20.98 18.36
C VAL A 415 -33.97 20.93 17.28
N ASN A 416 -34.04 19.81 16.53
CA ASN A 416 -35.27 19.23 15.98
C ASN A 416 -34.97 17.84 15.40
N GLY A 417 -35.78 16.85 15.78
CA GLY A 417 -35.60 15.42 15.47
C GLY A 417 -35.79 15.06 13.99
N GLY A 418 -34.75 15.27 13.21
CA GLY A 418 -34.46 14.51 11.98
C GLY A 418 -33.06 13.90 12.12
N GLU A 419 -32.84 12.69 11.61
CA GLU A 419 -31.54 12.01 11.61
C GLU A 419 -30.44 12.92 11.04
N SER A 420 -29.74 13.68 11.89
CA SER A 420 -28.52 14.36 11.49
C SER A 420 -27.55 13.25 11.10
N ALA A 421 -27.05 13.27 9.86
CA ALA A 421 -26.09 12.30 9.36
C ALA A 421 -25.01 12.08 10.44
N GLY A 422 -25.00 10.91 11.08
CA GLY A 422 -24.19 10.64 12.28
C GLY A 422 -22.68 10.69 12.05
N LEU A 423 -22.15 11.87 11.75
CA LEU A 423 -20.75 12.20 11.60
C LEU A 423 -20.13 12.42 12.98
N LEU A 424 -18.87 12.06 13.12
CA LEU A 424 -18.07 12.36 14.30
C LEU A 424 -17.45 13.76 14.14
N GLY A 425 -17.46 14.53 15.24
CA GLY A 425 -16.82 15.85 15.31
C GLY A 425 -15.31 15.74 15.22
N LEU A 426 -14.70 16.53 14.33
CA LEU A 426 -13.27 16.49 14.02
C LEU A 426 -12.72 17.91 13.92
N LYS A 427 -11.60 18.16 14.59
CA LYS A 427 -10.71 19.23 14.22
C LYS A 427 -9.91 18.77 13.01
N GLU A 428 -10.32 19.20 11.82
CA GLU A 428 -9.68 18.83 10.56
C GLU A 428 -8.26 19.42 10.43
N SER A 429 -7.39 18.70 9.74
CA SER A 429 -6.10 19.22 9.27
C SER A 429 -6.24 19.84 7.87
N GLY A 430 -5.33 20.74 7.53
CA GLY A 430 -5.15 21.27 6.18
C GLY A 430 -4.56 20.26 5.19
N PHE A 431 -3.83 19.24 5.67
CA PHE A 431 -3.31 18.16 4.83
C PHE A 431 -4.12 16.85 5.00
N ASP A 432 -4.67 16.29 3.93
CA ASP A 432 -5.60 15.15 4.01
C ASP A 432 -4.89 13.80 4.24
N GLY A 433 -3.67 13.62 3.72
CA GLY A 433 -2.89 12.36 3.81
C GLY A 433 -2.12 12.19 5.12
N ILE A 434 -1.58 10.99 5.36
CA ILE A 434 -0.73 10.68 6.53
C ILE A 434 0.75 10.92 6.21
N LEU A 435 1.21 10.44 5.05
CA LEU A 435 2.58 10.55 4.60
C LEU A 435 2.71 11.55 3.44
N ARG A 436 3.82 12.29 3.44
CA ARG A 436 4.31 13.20 2.39
C ARG A 436 5.42 12.54 1.57
N ASN A 437 6.04 13.29 0.66
CA ASN A 437 7.32 12.94 0.02
C ASN A 437 7.35 11.60 -0.74
N SER A 438 6.23 11.24 -1.38
CA SER A 438 6.17 10.11 -2.31
C SER A 438 6.14 10.59 -3.76
N THR A 439 6.62 9.77 -4.68
CA THR A 439 6.73 10.15 -6.10
C THR A 439 6.00 9.16 -7.00
N THR A 440 4.87 9.57 -7.60
CA THR A 440 4.06 8.71 -8.48
C THR A 440 4.72 8.49 -9.82
N ASN A 441 5.15 9.55 -10.50
CA ASN A 441 5.80 9.47 -11.79
C ASN A 441 6.65 10.72 -12.04
N TRP A 442 7.97 10.55 -12.10
CA TRP A 442 8.93 11.60 -12.46
C TRP A 442 9.77 11.23 -13.68
N ASN A 443 9.29 10.29 -14.49
CA ASN A 443 9.95 9.90 -15.73
C ASN A 443 10.06 11.12 -16.69
N PRO A 444 11.20 11.32 -17.39
CA PRO A 444 11.39 12.43 -18.33
C PRO A 444 10.30 12.54 -19.41
N ASP A 445 9.83 11.39 -19.90
CA ASP A 445 8.86 11.22 -20.98
C ASP A 445 7.40 11.12 -20.50
N ALA A 446 7.14 11.25 -19.19
CA ALA A 446 5.79 11.19 -18.66
C ALA A 446 4.94 12.39 -19.14
N PRO A 447 3.71 12.15 -19.64
CA PRO A 447 2.83 13.23 -20.08
C PRO A 447 2.36 14.11 -18.91
N LYS A 448 2.20 13.51 -17.72
CA LYS A 448 1.93 14.21 -16.47
C LYS A 448 2.86 13.68 -15.38
N LYS A 449 3.53 14.61 -14.70
CA LYS A 449 4.52 14.31 -13.65
C LYS A 449 3.95 14.64 -12.28
N TYR A 450 4.12 13.73 -11.34
CA TYR A 450 3.70 13.88 -9.95
C TYR A 450 4.81 13.40 -9.04
N ARG A 451 5.28 14.29 -8.18
CA ARG A 451 6.40 14.06 -7.26
C ARG A 451 6.17 14.80 -5.98
N ASP A 452 6.80 14.34 -4.91
CA ASP A 452 6.71 15.00 -3.61
C ASP A 452 5.25 15.22 -3.16
N HIS A 453 4.41 14.20 -3.30
CA HIS A 453 3.00 14.22 -2.88
C HIS A 453 2.78 13.25 -1.69
N GLY A 454 1.67 13.40 -0.99
CA GLY A 454 1.09 12.28 -0.26
C GLY A 454 0.41 11.30 -1.21
N LEU A 455 0.42 10.01 -0.89
CA LEU A 455 -0.16 8.96 -1.75
C LEU A 455 -1.01 8.01 -0.92
N VAL A 456 -2.22 7.73 -1.41
CA VAL A 456 -3.21 6.90 -0.71
C VAL A 456 -2.68 5.50 -0.38
N TYR A 457 -1.87 4.90 -1.26
CA TYR A 457 -1.28 3.60 -1.01
C TYR A 457 -0.11 3.66 -0.03
N ALA A 458 0.62 4.77 0.08
CA ALA A 458 1.64 4.94 1.12
C ALA A 458 0.98 4.92 2.52
N ASP A 459 -0.13 5.64 2.66
CA ASP A 459 -0.95 5.67 3.87
C ASP A 459 -1.47 4.27 4.22
N TYR A 460 -2.00 3.55 3.23
CA TYR A 460 -2.46 2.17 3.39
C TYR A 460 -1.36 1.22 3.87
N TYR A 461 -0.19 1.23 3.22
CA TYR A 461 0.90 0.32 3.58
C TYR A 461 1.55 0.67 4.93
N LEU A 462 1.52 1.94 5.36
CA LEU A 462 1.89 2.29 6.74
C LEU A 462 0.93 1.67 7.76
N LEU A 463 -0.38 1.75 7.52
CA LEU A 463 -1.40 1.15 8.38
C LEU A 463 -1.28 -0.38 8.41
N GLU A 464 -1.16 -1.00 7.25
CA GLU A 464 -1.01 -2.45 7.12
C GLU A 464 0.28 -2.94 7.76
N PHE A 465 1.40 -2.20 7.68
CA PHE A 465 2.63 -2.54 8.41
C PHE A 465 2.38 -2.62 9.92
N GLY A 466 1.71 -1.60 10.48
CA GLY A 466 1.32 -1.59 11.90
C GLY A 466 0.39 -2.77 12.26
N ASN A 467 -0.58 -3.09 11.40
CA ASN A 467 -1.48 -4.24 11.60
C ASN A 467 -0.73 -5.57 11.52
N LYS A 468 0.23 -5.71 10.59
CA LYS A 468 1.05 -6.93 10.49
C LYS A 468 1.91 -7.13 11.74
N LEU A 469 2.45 -6.06 12.34
CA LEU A 469 3.17 -6.15 13.62
C LEU A 469 2.25 -6.63 14.76
N LEU A 470 1.04 -6.08 14.84
CA LEU A 470 0.01 -6.53 15.81
C LEU A 470 -0.36 -8.00 15.60
N ARG A 471 -0.64 -8.41 14.35
CA ARG A 471 -0.95 -9.82 14.00
C ARG A 471 0.20 -10.76 14.35
N ALA A 472 1.44 -10.29 14.28
CA ALA A 472 2.64 -11.04 14.62
C ALA A 472 2.97 -11.04 16.13
N GLY A 473 2.24 -10.29 16.95
CA GLY A 473 2.44 -10.21 18.40
C GLY A 473 3.66 -9.37 18.82
N PHE A 474 4.10 -8.43 17.99
CA PHE A 474 5.20 -7.52 18.34
C PHE A 474 4.75 -6.32 19.20
N LEU A 475 3.44 -6.05 19.28
CA LEU A 475 2.84 -4.86 19.91
C LEU A 475 1.60 -5.20 20.74
#